data_AF-R6TWV6-F1
#
_entry.id   AF-R6TWV6-F1
#
_cell.length_a   1.000
_cell.length_b   1.000
_cell.length_c   1.000
_cell.angle_alpha   90.00
_cell.angle_beta   90.00
_cell.angle_gamma   90.00
#
_symmetry.space_group_name_H-M   'P 1'
#
loop_
_entity.id
_entity.type
_entity.pdbx_description
1 polymer ?
#
loop_
_entity_poly.entity_id
_entity_poly.type
_entity_poly.pdbx_seq_one_letter_code
_entity_poly.pdbx_strand_id
1 'polypeptide(L)'
;MSIEDGIRNFVKKNPKYNIYENYSGRGMFGRTCLGVVVSQQGSFMDFIIKLTKYLDDNGIEDVDFSLEGVSYDALGLDTIVYFPNIGVIVYD
;
A
#
# COMPACT_ATOMS: atom_id res chain seq x y z
N MET A 1 -9.51 11.03 8.48
CA MET A 1 -9.44 9.99 7.43
C MET A 1 -8.28 9.09 7.82
N SER A 2 -8.41 7.76 7.73
CA SER A 2 -7.28 6.87 8.03
C SER A 2 -6.27 6.86 6.89
N ILE A 3 -5.06 6.33 7.15
CA ILE A 3 -4.08 6.06 6.09
C ILE A 3 -4.66 5.09 5.06
N GLU A 4 -5.39 4.05 5.49
CA GLU A 4 -6.05 3.10 4.61
C GLU A 4 -7.03 3.79 3.64
N ASP A 5 -7.91 4.64 4.17
CA ASP A 5 -8.85 5.42 3.36
C ASP A 5 -8.10 6.35 2.40
N GLY A 6 -7.00 6.96 2.85
CA GLY A 6 -6.12 7.80 2.04
C GLY A 6 -5.54 7.04 0.84
N ILE A 7 -4.99 5.85 1.08
CA ILE A 7 -4.44 4.96 0.03
C ILE A 7 -5.53 4.58 -0.96
N ARG A 8 -6.70 4.10 -0.47
CA ARG A 8 -7.82 3.68 -1.33
C ARG A 8 -8.33 4.84 -2.19
N ASN A 9 -8.46 6.03 -1.61
CA ASN A 9 -8.88 7.23 -2.33
C ASN A 9 -7.85 7.69 -3.37
N PHE A 10 -6.55 7.61 -3.05
CA PHE A 10 -5.48 7.92 -3.99
C PHE A 10 -5.47 6.94 -5.16
N VAL A 11 -5.52 5.64 -4.90
CA VAL A 11 -5.54 4.59 -5.94
C VAL A 11 -6.77 4.72 -6.83
N LYS A 12 -7.95 5.00 -6.27
CA LYS A 12 -9.19 5.23 -7.04
C LYS A 12 -9.07 6.38 -8.06
N LYS A 13 -8.27 7.40 -7.75
CA LYS A 13 -8.01 8.55 -8.66
C LYS A 13 -6.92 8.25 -9.72
N ASN A 14 -6.22 7.12 -9.61
CA ASN A 14 -5.03 6.79 -10.39
C ASN A 14 -5.14 5.36 -10.97
N PRO A 15 -5.75 5.17 -12.16
CA PRO A 15 -6.09 3.86 -12.71
C PRO A 15 -4.89 2.96 -13.07
N LYS A 16 -3.65 3.47 -12.99
CA LYS A 16 -2.42 2.68 -13.14
C LYS A 16 -2.02 1.90 -11.88
N TYR A 17 -2.72 2.12 -10.78
CA TYR A 17 -2.53 1.42 -9.51
C TYR A 17 -3.77 0.58 -9.21
N ASN A 18 -3.59 -0.61 -8.65
CA ASN A 18 -4.69 -1.48 -8.26
C ASN A 18 -4.55 -1.88 -6.79
N ILE A 19 -5.66 -1.84 -6.05
CA ILE A 19 -5.70 -2.39 -4.70
C ILE A 19 -5.60 -3.92 -4.79
N TYR A 20 -4.82 -4.50 -3.90
CA TYR A 20 -4.73 -5.94 -3.67
C TYR A 20 -5.02 -6.21 -2.20
N GLU A 21 -6.10 -6.93 -1.93
CA GLU A 21 -6.45 -7.35 -0.58
C GLU A 21 -5.72 -8.65 -0.21
N ASN A 22 -5.49 -8.85 1.08
CA ASN A 22 -4.95 -10.10 1.62
C ASN A 22 -3.53 -10.47 1.10
N TYR A 23 -2.65 -9.49 0.87
CA TYR A 23 -1.27 -9.77 0.50
C TYR A 23 -0.46 -10.29 1.70
N SER A 24 0.26 -11.40 1.53
CA SER A 24 1.21 -11.91 2.53
C SER A 24 2.64 -11.76 2.01
N GLY A 25 3.29 -10.65 2.35
CA GLY A 25 4.70 -10.41 2.04
C GLY A 25 5.68 -11.21 2.90
N ARG A 26 6.96 -10.90 2.78
CA ARG A 26 8.03 -11.52 3.59
C ARG A 26 7.82 -11.25 5.08
N GLY A 27 8.00 -12.28 5.91
CA GLY A 27 7.93 -12.15 7.37
C GLY A 27 6.53 -11.95 7.95
N MET A 28 5.46 -12.18 7.16
CA MET A 28 4.09 -12.04 7.63
C MET A 28 3.56 -13.24 8.43
N PHE A 29 4.18 -14.43 8.29
CA PHE A 29 3.84 -15.65 9.04
C PHE A 29 2.35 -16.01 9.03
N GLY A 30 1.72 -16.00 7.84
CA GLY A 30 0.30 -16.31 7.68
C GLY A 30 -0.64 -15.12 7.84
N ARG A 31 -0.13 -13.98 8.31
CA ARG A 31 -0.86 -12.71 8.27
C ARG A 31 -0.96 -12.21 6.84
N THR A 32 -2.02 -11.48 6.56
CA THR A 32 -2.18 -10.76 5.29
C THR A 32 -2.36 -9.27 5.54
N CYS A 33 -2.18 -8.43 4.52
CA CYS A 33 -2.29 -6.97 4.63
C CYS A 33 -2.73 -6.35 3.30
N LEU A 34 -2.98 -5.04 3.32
CA LEU A 34 -3.25 -4.25 2.13
C LEU A 34 -2.00 -4.14 1.26
N GLY A 35 -2.17 -4.30 -0.05
CA GLY A 35 -1.17 -3.99 -1.05
C GLY A 35 -1.70 -3.13 -2.18
N VAL A 36 -0.78 -2.50 -2.90
CA VAL A 36 -1.04 -1.75 -4.12
C VAL A 36 -0.12 -2.26 -5.21
N VAL A 37 -0.71 -2.81 -6.27
CA VAL A 37 0.01 -3.24 -7.46
C VAL A 37 0.26 -2.02 -8.34
N VAL A 38 1.54 -1.80 -8.65
CA VAL A 38 2.05 -0.82 -9.59
C VAL A 38 2.45 -1.56 -10.86
N SER A 39 1.79 -1.23 -11.98
CA SER A 39 2.06 -1.90 -13.25
C SER A 39 3.48 -1.60 -13.76
N GLN A 40 4.01 -2.45 -14.64
CA GLN A 40 5.35 -2.29 -15.25
C GLN A 40 5.62 -0.91 -15.90
N GLN A 41 4.56 -0.21 -16.32
CA GLN A 41 4.67 1.11 -16.95
C GLN A 41 4.78 2.24 -15.91
N GLY A 42 4.56 1.91 -14.64
CA GLY A 42 4.73 2.79 -13.49
C GLY A 42 6.01 2.49 -12.71
N SER A 43 6.41 3.45 -11.89
CA SER A 43 7.48 3.30 -10.92
C SER A 43 6.88 3.21 -9.51
N PHE A 44 7.26 2.20 -8.74
CA PHE A 44 6.82 2.10 -7.34
C PHE A 44 7.35 3.26 -6.50
N MET A 45 8.53 3.80 -6.82
CA MET A 45 9.06 5.00 -6.17
C MET A 45 8.22 6.24 -6.49
N ASP A 46 7.77 6.40 -7.74
CA ASP A 46 6.81 7.45 -8.13
C ASP A 46 5.47 7.30 -7.41
N PHE A 47 5.00 6.06 -7.24
CA PHE A 47 3.83 5.76 -6.42
C PHE A 47 4.02 6.21 -4.96
N ILE A 48 5.12 5.84 -4.30
CA ILE A 48 5.40 6.23 -2.91
C ILE A 48 5.42 7.76 -2.77
N ILE A 49 6.15 8.47 -3.63
CA ILE A 49 6.26 9.95 -3.57
C ILE A 49 4.89 10.61 -3.76
N LYS A 50 4.09 10.13 -4.71
CA LYS A 50 2.76 10.70 -4.97
C LYS A 50 1.76 10.38 -3.87
N LEU A 51 1.85 9.18 -3.29
CA LEU A 51 1.02 8.79 -2.16
C LEU A 51 1.34 9.65 -0.94
N THR A 52 2.63 9.79 -0.55
CA THR A 52 3.00 10.60 0.62
C THR A 52 2.62 12.07 0.43
N LYS A 53 2.82 12.62 -0.78
CA LYS A 53 2.33 13.96 -1.11
C LYS A 53 0.81 14.07 -1.00
N TYR A 54 0.07 13.06 -1.48
CA TYR A 54 -1.39 13.06 -1.38
C TYR A 54 -1.85 13.04 0.09
N LEU A 55 -1.22 12.23 0.93
CA LEU A 55 -1.53 12.16 2.37
C LEU A 55 -1.28 13.52 3.04
N ASP A 56 -0.12 14.14 2.78
CA ASP A 56 0.25 15.47 3.29
C ASP A 56 -0.70 16.57 2.80
N ASP A 57 -0.95 16.65 1.49
CA ASP A 57 -1.87 17.64 0.87
C ASP A 57 -3.32 17.52 1.41
N ASN A 58 -3.70 16.38 2.00
CA ASN A 58 -5.03 16.14 2.57
C ASN A 58 -5.03 16.09 4.12
N GLY A 59 -3.92 16.40 4.78
CA GLY A 59 -3.81 16.40 6.25
C GLY A 59 -4.07 15.02 6.87
N ILE A 60 -3.68 13.95 6.18
CA ILE A 60 -3.83 12.57 6.65
C ILE A 60 -2.53 12.16 7.35
N GLU A 61 -2.55 12.19 8.68
CA GLU A 61 -1.40 11.89 9.52
C GLU A 61 -1.35 10.40 9.93
N ASP A 62 -0.14 9.83 9.96
CA ASP A 62 0.11 8.45 10.38
C ASP A 62 0.28 8.35 11.91
N VAL A 63 -0.79 8.61 12.65
CA VAL A 63 -0.76 8.67 14.12
C VAL A 63 -0.63 7.30 14.79
N ASP A 64 -0.95 6.22 14.08
CA ASP A 64 -0.96 4.84 14.55
C ASP A 64 0.16 3.98 13.96
N PHE A 65 1.12 4.60 13.28
CA PHE A 65 2.26 3.93 12.63
C PHE A 65 1.83 2.87 11.60
N SER A 66 0.71 3.12 10.91
CA SER A 66 0.19 2.30 9.81
C SER A 66 1.17 2.17 8.65
N LEU A 67 2.05 3.16 8.43
CA LEU A 67 3.08 3.13 7.38
C LEU A 67 4.40 2.49 7.83
N GLU A 68 4.55 2.10 9.09
CA GLU A 68 5.75 1.43 9.55
C GLU A 68 5.91 0.06 8.86
N GLY A 69 7.13 -0.23 8.40
CA GLY A 69 7.46 -1.51 7.76
C GLY A 69 6.96 -1.65 6.32
N VAL A 70 6.44 -0.59 5.70
CA VAL A 70 6.09 -0.58 4.27
C VAL A 70 7.25 -1.14 3.44
N SER A 71 6.90 -2.07 2.55
CA SER A 71 7.86 -2.83 1.77
C SER A 71 7.27 -3.12 0.39
N TYR A 72 8.08 -3.71 -0.48
CA TYR A 72 7.67 -4.04 -1.83
C TYR A 72 8.23 -5.39 -2.29
N ASP A 73 7.53 -5.98 -3.25
CA ASP A 73 7.86 -7.26 -3.86
C ASP A 73 7.65 -7.22 -5.38
N ALA A 74 8.48 -7.96 -6.10
CA ALA A 74 8.32 -8.17 -7.53
C ALA A 74 7.22 -9.21 -7.79
N LEU A 75 6.26 -8.88 -8.65
CA LEU A 75 5.19 -9.76 -9.14
C LEU A 75 5.41 -10.11 -10.62
N GLY A 76 6.64 -10.50 -10.97
CA GLY A 76 7.05 -10.70 -12.36
C GLY A 76 7.30 -9.38 -13.05
N LEU A 77 6.36 -8.93 -13.90
CA LEU A 77 6.46 -7.64 -14.60
C LEU A 77 6.00 -6.46 -13.75
N ASP A 78 5.12 -6.72 -12.77
CA ASP A 78 4.58 -5.68 -11.89
C ASP A 78 5.32 -5.66 -10.54
N THR A 79 5.07 -4.62 -9.76
CA THR A 79 5.56 -4.50 -8.37
C THR A 79 4.38 -4.31 -7.44
N ILE A 80 4.39 -4.94 -6.27
CA ILE A 80 3.44 -4.64 -5.20
C ILE A 80 4.14 -3.88 -4.09
N VAL A 81 3.56 -2.76 -3.67
CA VAL A 81 3.90 -2.08 -2.42
C VAL A 81 2.86 -2.51 -1.39
N TYR A 82 3.28 -3.03 -0.25
CA TYR A 82 2.39 -3.53 0.78
C TYR A 82 2.63 -2.87 2.13
N PHE A 83 1.57 -2.83 2.94
CA PHE A 83 1.48 -2.06 4.18
C PHE A 83 1.18 -3.02 5.34
N PRO A 84 2.22 -3.57 6.01
CA PRO A 84 2.05 -4.68 6.96
C PRO A 84 1.12 -4.41 8.15
N ASN A 85 0.86 -3.14 8.47
CA ASN A 85 0.01 -2.71 9.57
C ASN A 85 -1.41 -2.30 9.13
N ILE A 86 -1.76 -2.46 7.84
CA ILE A 86 -3.07 -2.07 7.28
C ILE A 86 -3.80 -3.31 6.76
N GLY A 87 -5.09 -3.43 7.09
CA GLY A 87 -5.93 -4.54 6.63
C GLY A 87 -5.47 -5.91 7.13
N VAL A 88 -4.87 -5.96 8.34
CA VAL A 88 -4.24 -7.18 8.85
C VAL A 88 -5.28 -8.21 9.26
N ILE A 89 -5.25 -9.38 8.61
CA ILE A 89 -6.06 -10.54 8.98
C ILE A 89 -5.13 -11.69 9.37
N VAL A 90 -5.36 -12.25 10.56
CA VAL A 90 -4.73 -13.49 11.06
C VAL A 90 -5.71 -14.63 10.78
N TYR A 91 -5.25 -15.68 10.10
CA TYR A 91 -6.01 -16.92 10.01
C TYR A 91 -5.54 -17.84 11.13
N ASP A 92 -6.46 -18.20 12.04
CA ASP A 92 -6.24 -19.16 13.14
C ASP A 92 -6.13 -20.61 12.64
#